data_AF-A0A6H5G5K0-F1
#
_entry.id   AF-A0A6H5G5K0-F1
#
_cell.length_a   1.000
_cell.length_b   1.000
_cell.length_c   1.000
_cell.angle_alpha   90.00
_cell.angle_beta   90.00
_cell.angle_gamma   90.00
#
_symmetry.space_group_name_H-M   'P 1'
#
loop_
_entity.id
_entity.type
_entity.pdbx_description
1 polymer ?
#
loop_
_entity_poly.entity_id
_entity_poly.type
_entity_poly.pdbx_seq_one_letter_code
_entity_poly.pdbx_strand_id
1 'polypeptide(L)'
;MRAGCAGLLLTAAAMGARAGNAASVNAAGRECGGHLTAERGLLSTPNFPRPFDVPLSCRWVVDSSSQPSPVVIVVYLTQLFVSTGLTFTEYAYYEADSPSFQLEPRILHTVTEENVASLAVVSTNRSFLVVDLTMDRLEGNHLRAADGLLDVFGINVTYNMHSAVGRLPDYSCTAAKCSMLGNCFASADYS
;
A
#
# COMPACT_ATOMS: atom_id res chain seq x y z
N MET A 1 14.98 -17.81 67.51
CA MET A 1 16.37 -17.36 67.28
C MET A 1 16.39 -16.57 65.97
N ARG A 2 16.99 -15.38 66.00
CA ARG A 2 17.06 -14.38 64.91
C ARG A 2 18.16 -14.73 63.90
N ALA A 3 17.94 -14.41 62.62
CA ALA A 3 18.86 -13.86 61.60
C ALA A 3 18.17 -14.07 60.22
N GLY A 4 17.93 -13.11 59.33
CA GLY A 4 18.56 -11.81 59.10
C GLY A 4 19.52 -11.92 57.91
N CYS A 5 19.06 -11.64 56.69
CA CYS A 5 19.95 -11.30 55.57
C CYS A 5 19.65 -9.87 55.13
N ALA A 6 20.64 -9.01 55.33
CA ALA A 6 20.65 -7.60 55.02
C ALA A 6 20.78 -7.37 53.52
N GLY A 7 20.16 -6.29 53.03
CA GLY A 7 20.41 -5.76 51.71
C GLY A 7 21.77 -5.09 51.60
N LEU A 8 22.28 -4.96 50.37
CA LEU A 8 23.26 -3.93 50.04
C LEU A 8 23.07 -3.47 48.58
N LEU A 9 22.60 -2.22 48.49
CA LEU A 9 22.94 -1.10 47.60
C LEU A 9 23.05 -1.30 46.07
N LEU A 10 22.30 -0.43 45.40
CA LEU A 10 22.32 -0.11 43.98
C LEU A 10 23.68 0.45 43.53
N THR A 11 24.10 0.06 42.33
CA THR A 11 24.90 0.92 41.45
C THR A 11 24.15 1.13 40.15
N ALA A 12 23.75 2.38 39.91
CA ALA A 12 23.21 2.84 38.63
C ALA A 12 24.35 2.95 37.61
N ALA A 13 24.21 2.24 36.49
CA ALA A 13 24.94 2.53 35.27
C ALA A 13 23.90 2.96 34.21
N ALA A 14 23.90 4.26 33.93
CA ALA A 14 23.15 4.88 32.85
C ALA A 14 24.01 4.90 31.57
N MET A 15 23.33 5.12 30.43
CA MET A 15 23.82 5.38 29.07
C MET A 15 23.90 4.12 28.18
N GLY A 16 23.17 4.00 27.06
CA GLY A 16 22.28 4.95 26.43
C GLY A 16 21.32 4.25 25.47
N ALA A 17 20.09 4.77 25.44
CA ALA A 17 19.08 4.41 24.47
C ALA A 17 19.55 4.76 23.05
N ARG A 18 19.49 3.80 22.13
CA ARG A 18 19.30 4.12 20.70
C ARG A 18 17.84 3.85 20.37
N ALA A 19 17.06 4.91 20.51
CA ALA A 19 15.75 5.03 19.91
C ALA A 19 15.89 5.19 18.39
N GLY A 20 15.01 4.50 17.67
CA GLY A 20 14.47 4.95 16.38
C GLY A 20 15.31 4.67 15.14
N ASN A 21 15.00 3.59 14.43
CA ASN A 21 14.69 3.76 13.02
C ASN A 21 13.17 3.84 12.94
N ALA A 22 12.71 5.04 12.60
CA ALA A 22 11.30 5.35 12.44
C ALA A 22 10.67 4.34 11.48
N ALA A 23 9.72 3.58 12.00
CA ALA A 23 8.60 3.18 11.17
C ALA A 23 8.11 4.44 10.47
N SER A 24 8.07 4.43 9.14
CA SER A 24 7.28 5.40 8.37
C SER A 24 5.80 5.08 8.63
N VAL A 25 5.36 5.30 9.86
CA VAL A 25 3.95 5.52 10.15
C VAL A 25 3.71 6.92 9.63
N ASN A 26 2.94 7.03 8.55
CA ASN A 26 2.40 8.30 8.07
C ASN A 26 1.51 8.90 9.17
N ALA A 27 2.14 9.55 10.14
CA ALA A 27 1.52 10.19 11.28
C ALA A 27 1.10 11.62 10.90
N ALA A 28 0.24 11.73 9.88
CA ALA A 28 -0.67 12.83 9.60
C ALA A 28 -1.31 12.55 8.23
N GLY A 29 -2.62 12.37 8.17
CA GLY A 29 -3.39 12.17 6.94
C GLY A 29 -3.46 13.39 6.04
N ARG A 30 -2.32 13.98 5.68
CA ARG A 30 -2.19 15.15 4.81
C ARG A 30 -1.50 14.85 3.48
N GLU A 31 -0.62 13.86 3.42
CA GLU A 31 0.13 13.53 2.20
C GLU A 31 0.04 12.04 1.89
N CYS A 32 -0.02 11.71 0.60
CA CYS A 32 -0.06 10.35 0.05
C CYS A 32 1.08 10.17 -0.95
N GLY A 33 1.49 8.93 -1.18
CA GLY A 33 2.64 8.60 -2.02
C GLY A 33 3.86 8.18 -1.21
N GLY A 34 5.02 8.19 -1.87
CA GLY A 34 6.33 7.92 -1.27
C GLY A 34 7.12 6.81 -1.98
N HIS A 35 8.39 6.72 -1.64
CA HIS A 35 9.30 5.65 -2.09
C HIS A 35 9.29 4.51 -1.08
N LEU A 36 8.90 3.31 -1.53
CA LEU A 36 8.57 2.17 -0.70
C LEU A 36 9.52 1.01 -1.01
N THR A 37 10.40 0.70 -0.05
CA THR A 37 11.39 -0.39 -0.15
C THR A 37 11.07 -1.59 0.74
N ALA A 38 10.08 -1.46 1.63
CA ALA A 38 9.65 -2.55 2.48
C ALA A 38 9.01 -3.67 1.64
N GLU A 39 9.16 -4.93 2.06
CA GLU A 39 8.58 -6.07 1.34
C GLU A 39 7.05 -6.01 1.26
N ARG A 40 6.39 -5.41 2.25
CA ARG A 40 4.93 -5.27 2.33
C ARG A 40 4.55 -3.89 2.83
N GLY A 41 3.45 -3.35 2.32
CA GLY A 41 2.86 -2.11 2.84
C GLY A 41 1.50 -1.77 2.23
N LEU A 42 1.01 -0.59 2.56
CA LEU A 42 -0.29 -0.07 2.14
C LEU A 42 -0.13 1.18 1.26
N LEU A 43 -0.91 1.25 0.19
CA LEU A 43 -1.09 2.43 -0.64
C LEU A 43 -2.50 2.97 -0.33
N SER A 44 -2.56 4.11 0.36
CA SER A 44 -3.82 4.67 0.81
C SER A 44 -3.95 6.16 0.53
N THR A 45 -5.13 6.58 0.09
CA THR A 45 -5.49 8.00 0.00
C THR A 45 -5.58 8.64 1.38
N PRO A 46 -5.37 9.96 1.50
CA PRO A 46 -5.62 10.66 2.75
C PRO A 46 -7.07 10.43 3.22
N ASN A 47 -7.27 10.37 4.53
CA ASN A 47 -8.58 10.24 5.18
C ASN A 47 -9.42 9.01 4.84
N PHE A 48 -8.93 8.03 4.06
CA PHE A 48 -9.66 6.81 3.73
C PHE A 48 -10.33 6.18 4.98
N PRO A 49 -11.61 5.78 4.95
CA PRO A 49 -12.54 5.76 3.80
C PRO A 49 -13.32 7.07 3.57
N ARG A 50 -13.01 8.14 4.30
CA ARG A 50 -13.69 9.44 4.21
C ARG A 50 -13.18 10.28 3.02
N PRO A 51 -13.94 11.30 2.59
CA PRO A 51 -13.50 12.26 1.59
C PRO A 51 -12.13 12.88 1.90
N PHE A 52 -11.41 13.24 0.84
CA PHE A 52 -10.13 13.93 0.87
C PHE A 52 -10.19 15.20 0.02
N ASP A 53 -9.25 16.12 0.25
CA ASP A 53 -9.18 17.36 -0.49
C ASP A 53 -8.69 17.12 -1.93
N VAL A 54 -9.27 17.86 -2.88
CA VAL A 54 -8.89 17.85 -4.31
C VAL A 54 -8.42 19.24 -4.73
N PRO A 55 -7.50 19.37 -5.71
CA PRO A 55 -6.89 18.29 -6.49
C PRO A 55 -5.92 17.44 -5.67
N LEU A 56 -5.98 16.12 -5.86
CA LEU A 56 -5.10 15.14 -5.22
C LEU A 56 -4.15 14.54 -6.27
N SER A 57 -2.86 14.48 -5.96
CA SER A 57 -1.86 13.75 -6.74
C SER A 57 -1.01 12.90 -5.81
N CYS A 58 -1.21 11.58 -5.86
CA CYS A 58 -0.41 10.62 -5.12
C CYS A 58 0.48 9.85 -6.10
N ARG A 59 1.74 9.67 -5.73
CA ARG A 59 2.67 8.80 -6.44
C ARG A 59 3.38 7.88 -5.46
N TRP A 60 3.14 6.59 -5.59
CA TRP A 60 3.88 5.56 -4.84
C TRP A 60 4.87 4.87 -5.77
N VAL A 61 6.11 4.73 -5.32
CA VAL A 61 7.17 4.00 -6.03
C VAL A 61 7.53 2.79 -5.19
N VAL A 62 7.11 1.60 -5.62
CA VAL A 62 7.50 0.34 -4.98
C VAL A 62 8.79 -0.13 -5.63
N ASP A 63 9.86 -0.18 -4.84
CA ASP A 63 11.22 -0.46 -5.28
C ASP A 63 11.70 -1.76 -4.65
N SER A 64 11.89 -2.77 -5.50
CA SER A 64 12.41 -4.07 -5.10
C SER A 64 13.88 -4.28 -5.51
N SER A 65 14.58 -3.23 -5.96
CA SER A 65 15.96 -3.34 -6.45
C SER A 65 16.96 -3.73 -5.35
N SER A 66 16.65 -3.41 -4.09
CA SER A 66 17.47 -3.76 -2.93
C SER A 66 17.15 -5.15 -2.33
N GLN A 67 16.21 -5.90 -2.91
CA GLN A 67 15.86 -7.21 -2.39
C GLN A 67 16.97 -8.24 -2.66
N PRO A 68 17.28 -9.15 -1.71
CA PRO A 68 18.40 -10.07 -1.82
C PRO A 68 18.20 -11.18 -2.86
N SER A 69 16.96 -11.39 -3.30
CA SER A 69 16.58 -12.36 -4.32
C SER A 69 15.58 -11.75 -5.31
N PRO A 70 15.42 -12.33 -6.52
CA PRO A 70 14.40 -11.88 -7.45
C PRO A 70 13.00 -12.02 -6.83
N VAL A 71 12.22 -10.94 -6.89
CA VAL A 71 10.85 -10.89 -6.38
C VAL A 71 9.87 -10.48 -7.48
N VAL A 72 8.59 -10.75 -7.23
CA VAL A 72 7.44 -10.25 -8.00
C VAL A 72 6.69 -9.29 -7.09
N ILE A 73 6.57 -8.04 -7.51
CA ILE A 73 5.75 -7.04 -6.83
C ILE A 73 4.29 -7.35 -7.17
N VAL A 74 3.46 -7.51 -6.14
CA VAL A 74 2.03 -7.81 -6.27
C VAL A 74 1.22 -6.77 -5.49
N VAL A 75 0.30 -6.10 -6.16
CA VAL A 75 -0.68 -5.18 -5.55
C VAL A 75 -2.04 -5.84 -5.54
N TYR A 76 -2.59 -6.04 -4.34
CA TYR A 76 -3.91 -6.58 -4.11
C TYR A 76 -4.93 -5.44 -4.03
N LEU A 77 -5.88 -5.41 -4.96
CA LEU A 77 -6.91 -4.37 -5.07
C LEU A 77 -8.07 -4.63 -4.08
N THR A 78 -7.74 -4.79 -2.81
CA THR A 78 -8.66 -5.16 -1.73
C THR A 78 -9.76 -4.13 -1.52
N GLN A 79 -9.39 -2.85 -1.45
CA GLN A 79 -10.31 -1.73 -1.21
C GLN A 79 -10.09 -0.63 -2.26
N LEU A 80 -10.47 -0.93 -3.50
CA LEU A 80 -10.46 0.00 -4.63
C LEU A 80 -11.86 0.60 -4.82
N PHE A 81 -12.03 1.87 -4.47
CA PHE A 81 -13.32 2.57 -4.60
C PHE A 81 -13.29 3.71 -5.62
N VAL A 82 -12.15 3.95 -6.28
CA VAL A 82 -12.05 4.89 -7.41
C VAL A 82 -12.28 4.16 -8.73
N SER A 83 -13.00 4.79 -9.65
CA SER A 83 -13.29 4.23 -10.99
C SER A 83 -12.38 4.78 -12.09
N THR A 84 -11.59 5.82 -11.80
CA THR A 84 -10.69 6.49 -12.75
C THR A 84 -9.45 7.04 -12.02
N GLY A 85 -8.48 7.54 -12.80
CA GLY A 85 -7.35 8.30 -12.27
C GLY A 85 -6.22 7.48 -11.63
N LEU A 86 -6.38 6.16 -11.49
CA LEU A 86 -5.38 5.25 -10.94
C LEU A 86 -4.67 4.47 -12.07
N THR A 87 -3.34 4.56 -12.13
CA THR A 87 -2.51 3.86 -13.13
C THR A 87 -1.34 3.15 -12.47
N PHE A 88 -1.03 1.96 -12.97
CA PHE A 88 0.08 1.10 -12.56
C PHE A 88 1.07 0.98 -13.73
N THR A 89 2.29 1.46 -13.54
CA THR A 89 3.34 1.46 -14.57
C THR A 89 4.59 0.80 -14.03
N GLU A 90 5.08 -0.23 -14.71
CA GLU A 90 6.40 -0.81 -14.40
C GLU A 90 7.52 -0.07 -15.13
N TYR A 91 8.71 -0.08 -14.53
CA TYR A 91 9.92 0.48 -15.11
C TYR A 91 11.08 -0.50 -14.92
N ALA A 92 11.99 -0.55 -15.90
CA ALA A 92 13.26 -1.28 -15.73
C ALA A 92 14.20 -0.56 -14.75
N TYR A 93 14.16 0.77 -14.74
CA TYR A 93 14.88 1.63 -13.81
C TYR A 93 14.05 2.91 -13.59
N TYR A 94 14.01 3.41 -12.36
CA TYR A 94 13.23 4.59 -12.01
C TYR A 94 13.99 5.51 -11.05
N GLU A 95 14.06 6.78 -11.40
CA GLU A 95 14.54 7.86 -10.54
C GLU A 95 13.45 8.94 -10.43
N ALA A 96 13.08 9.33 -9.21
CA ALA A 96 11.97 10.26 -8.98
C ALA A 96 12.27 11.67 -9.52
N ASP A 97 13.48 12.17 -9.27
CA ASP A 97 13.88 13.55 -9.58
C ASP A 97 14.47 13.72 -10.99
N SER A 98 14.52 12.64 -11.78
CA SER A 98 15.16 12.66 -13.09
C SER A 98 14.38 11.86 -14.12
N PRO A 99 13.47 12.52 -14.88
CA PRO A 99 12.69 11.87 -15.93
C PRO A 99 13.53 11.19 -17.02
N SER A 100 14.75 11.67 -17.25
CA SER A 100 15.71 11.06 -18.18
C SER A 100 16.23 9.69 -17.72
N PHE A 101 16.10 9.38 -16.42
CA PHE A 101 16.47 8.10 -15.82
C PHE A 101 15.23 7.29 -15.44
N GLN A 102 14.16 7.38 -16.24
CA GLN A 102 13.01 6.50 -16.17
C GLN A 102 12.99 5.64 -17.43
N LEU A 103 13.39 4.37 -17.29
CA LEU A 103 13.69 3.49 -18.43
C LEU A 103 12.60 2.44 -18.63
N GLU A 104 12.25 2.23 -19.89
CA GLU A 104 11.27 1.23 -20.36
C GLU A 104 9.91 1.30 -19.63
N PRO A 105 9.25 2.47 -19.54
CA PRO A 105 7.92 2.54 -18.93
C PRO A 105 6.93 1.65 -19.68
N ARG A 106 6.24 0.77 -18.94
CA ARG A 106 5.14 -0.01 -19.49
C ARG A 106 3.94 0.04 -18.55
N ILE A 107 2.82 0.52 -19.05
CA ILE A 107 1.55 0.53 -18.30
C ILE A 107 1.06 -0.90 -18.19
N LEU A 108 0.90 -1.38 -16.96
CA LEU A 108 0.32 -2.68 -16.65
C LEU A 108 -1.20 -2.60 -16.61
N HIS A 109 -1.72 -1.53 -16.00
CA HIS A 109 -3.14 -1.34 -15.82
C HIS A 109 -3.50 0.13 -15.58
N THR A 110 -4.61 0.55 -16.13
CA THR A 110 -5.28 1.82 -15.79
C THR A 110 -6.70 1.48 -15.38
N VAL A 111 -7.11 1.94 -14.21
CA VAL A 111 -8.47 1.70 -13.70
C VAL A 111 -9.46 2.53 -14.51
N THR A 112 -10.50 1.87 -14.99
CA THR A 112 -11.65 2.45 -15.70
C THR A 112 -12.94 1.92 -15.10
N GLU A 113 -14.06 2.59 -15.37
CA GLU A 113 -15.39 2.14 -14.95
C GLU A 113 -15.74 0.71 -15.42
N GLU A 114 -15.17 0.29 -16.54
CA GLU A 114 -15.41 -1.04 -17.13
C GLU A 114 -14.62 -2.15 -16.42
N ASN A 115 -13.40 -1.85 -15.97
CA ASN A 115 -12.47 -2.86 -15.48
C ASN A 115 -12.33 -2.90 -13.95
N VAL A 116 -12.73 -1.83 -13.26
CA VAL A 116 -12.59 -1.66 -11.80
C VAL A 116 -13.22 -2.81 -11.02
N ALA A 117 -14.27 -3.45 -11.57
CA ALA A 117 -14.97 -4.54 -10.91
C ALA A 117 -14.36 -5.94 -11.15
N SER A 118 -13.52 -6.09 -12.18
CA SER A 118 -13.03 -7.41 -12.62
C SER A 118 -11.60 -7.69 -12.21
N LEU A 119 -10.78 -6.64 -12.05
CA LEU A 119 -9.39 -6.80 -11.69
C LEU A 119 -9.19 -6.93 -10.18
N ALA A 120 -8.39 -7.93 -9.79
CA ALA A 120 -8.10 -8.17 -8.38
C ALA A 120 -6.67 -7.94 -7.94
N VAL A 121 -5.74 -8.08 -8.88
CA VAL A 121 -4.32 -8.02 -8.61
C VAL A 121 -3.63 -7.40 -9.81
N VAL A 122 -2.65 -6.55 -9.55
CA VAL A 122 -1.64 -6.11 -10.53
C VAL A 122 -0.31 -6.67 -10.08
N SER A 123 0.48 -7.25 -10.98
CA SER A 123 1.79 -7.77 -10.65
C SER A 123 2.84 -7.48 -11.71
N THR A 124 4.10 -7.39 -11.28
CA THR A 124 5.27 -7.23 -12.15
C THR A 124 6.49 -7.92 -11.57
N ASN A 125 7.36 -8.41 -12.45
CA ASN A 125 8.68 -8.93 -12.12
C ASN A 125 9.80 -7.88 -12.35
N ARG A 126 9.45 -6.65 -12.73
CA ARG A 126 10.39 -5.53 -12.82
C ARG A 126 10.68 -4.96 -11.43
N SER A 127 11.83 -4.31 -11.31
CA SER A 127 12.32 -3.78 -10.03
C SER A 127 11.54 -2.59 -9.50
N PHE A 128 10.81 -1.88 -10.38
CA PHE A 128 10.09 -0.67 -10.02
C PHE A 128 8.65 -0.74 -10.50
N LEU A 129 7.71 -0.54 -9.58
CA LEU A 129 6.29 -0.34 -9.87
C LEU A 129 5.88 1.04 -9.37
N VAL A 130 5.45 1.90 -10.28
CA VAL A 130 4.91 3.22 -9.97
C VAL A 130 3.39 3.16 -10.03
N VAL A 131 2.75 3.62 -8.95
CA VAL A 131 1.31 3.74 -8.83
C VAL A 131 0.98 5.22 -8.73
N ASP A 132 0.30 5.74 -9.76
CA ASP A 132 -0.12 7.14 -9.84
C ASP A 132 -1.63 7.22 -9.62
N LEU A 133 -2.05 8.06 -8.68
CA LEU A 133 -3.45 8.45 -8.49
C LEU A 133 -3.59 9.96 -8.67
N THR A 134 -4.44 10.37 -9.61
CA THR A 134 -4.77 11.78 -9.84
C THR A 134 -6.28 11.99 -9.77
N MET A 135 -6.71 12.99 -9.01
CA MET A 135 -8.12 13.32 -8.83
C MET A 135 -8.33 14.83 -8.80
N ASP A 136 -9.12 15.34 -9.74
CA ASP A 136 -9.48 16.77 -9.79
C ASP A 136 -10.79 17.07 -9.06
N ARG A 137 -11.62 16.05 -8.85
CA ARG A 137 -12.96 16.15 -8.23
C ARG A 137 -13.34 14.85 -7.53
N LEU A 138 -14.23 14.94 -6.54
CA LEU A 138 -14.74 13.79 -5.80
C LEU A 138 -15.97 13.14 -6.45
N GLU A 139 -16.73 13.88 -7.24
CA GLU A 139 -17.96 13.41 -7.87
C GLU A 139 -17.69 12.56 -9.12
N GLY A 140 -18.50 11.52 -9.33
CA GLY A 140 -18.48 10.69 -10.55
C GLY A 140 -17.29 9.76 -10.72
N ASN A 141 -16.33 9.78 -9.79
CA ASN A 141 -15.08 9.00 -9.89
C ASN A 141 -15.00 7.84 -8.90
N HIS A 142 -16.12 7.49 -8.26
CA HIS A 142 -16.16 6.48 -7.19
C HIS A 142 -17.21 5.41 -7.46
N LEU A 143 -16.91 4.18 -7.10
CA LEU A 143 -17.87 3.08 -7.10
C LEU A 143 -18.95 3.38 -6.05
N ARG A 144 -20.18 3.61 -6.51
CA ARG A 144 -21.36 3.77 -5.66
C ARG A 144 -22.24 2.52 -5.76
N ALA A 145 -22.64 1.97 -4.63
CA ALA A 145 -23.76 1.03 -4.63
C ALA A 145 -25.04 1.79 -5.01
N ALA A 146 -25.86 1.21 -5.88
CA ALA A 146 -27.26 1.62 -5.99
C ALA A 146 -27.88 1.56 -4.59
N ASP A 147 -28.66 2.58 -4.21
CA ASP A 147 -29.31 2.76 -2.90
C ASP A 147 -28.47 3.41 -1.78
N GLY A 148 -27.35 4.07 -2.12
CA GLY A 148 -26.73 5.05 -1.22
C GLY A 148 -26.04 4.47 0.02
N LEU A 149 -25.60 3.21 -0.04
CA LEU A 149 -25.17 2.48 1.15
C LEU A 149 -23.65 2.44 1.42
N LEU A 150 -22.79 3.04 0.58
CA LEU A 150 -21.35 3.14 0.89
C LEU A 150 -20.78 4.49 0.41
N ASP A 151 -20.67 5.46 1.31
CA ASP A 151 -19.92 6.70 1.13
C ASP A 151 -18.41 6.44 1.36
N VAL A 152 -17.81 5.61 0.52
CA VAL A 152 -16.38 5.26 0.59
C VAL A 152 -15.61 5.97 -0.52
N PHE A 153 -14.55 6.67 -0.14
CA PHE A 153 -13.72 7.47 -1.05
C PHE A 153 -12.31 6.92 -1.12
N GLY A 154 -11.70 7.01 -2.31
CA GLY A 154 -10.28 6.73 -2.50
C GLY A 154 -9.90 5.25 -2.53
N ILE A 155 -8.68 4.95 -2.09
CA ILE A 155 -8.11 3.60 -2.12
C ILE A 155 -7.43 3.24 -0.79
N ASN A 156 -7.42 1.94 -0.49
CA ASN A 156 -6.60 1.35 0.57
C ASN A 156 -6.16 -0.06 0.16
N VAL A 157 -5.14 -0.12 -0.69
CA VAL A 157 -4.69 -1.37 -1.32
C VAL A 157 -3.36 -1.82 -0.71
N THR A 158 -3.14 -3.13 -0.65
CA THR A 158 -1.92 -3.71 -0.06
C THR A 158 -0.99 -4.13 -1.18
N TYR A 159 0.31 -3.85 -1.05
CA TYR A 159 1.34 -4.45 -1.89
C TYR A 159 2.21 -5.42 -1.10
N ASN A 160 2.74 -6.43 -1.79
CA ASN A 160 3.67 -7.40 -1.24
C ASN A 160 4.66 -7.85 -2.33
N MET A 161 5.94 -7.96 -1.96
CA MET A 161 7.01 -8.51 -2.79
C MET A 161 7.16 -10.00 -2.49
N HIS A 162 6.69 -10.84 -3.41
CA HIS A 162 6.82 -12.30 -3.27
C HIS A 162 8.10 -12.79 -3.90
N SER A 163 8.70 -13.84 -3.36
CA SER A 163 9.78 -14.56 -4.06
C SER A 163 9.34 -14.94 -5.48
N ALA A 164 10.17 -14.65 -6.48
CA ALA A 164 9.91 -15.06 -7.87
C ALA A 164 9.96 -16.59 -8.05
N VAL A 165 10.54 -17.29 -7.08
CA VAL A 165 10.53 -18.75 -6.99
C VAL A 165 9.36 -19.17 -6.11
N GLY A 166 8.33 -19.76 -6.72
CA GLY A 166 7.10 -20.21 -6.04
C GLY A 166 5.84 -19.89 -6.82
N ARG A 167 4.67 -20.32 -6.33
CA ARG A 167 3.37 -19.83 -6.82
C ARG A 167 2.99 -18.59 -6.01
N LEU A 168 2.51 -17.56 -6.70
CA LEU A 168 1.87 -16.42 -6.04
C LEU A 168 0.64 -16.91 -5.26
N PRO A 169 0.35 -16.36 -4.07
CA PRO A 169 -0.87 -16.69 -3.33
C PRO A 169 -2.12 -16.35 -4.16
N ASP A 170 -3.04 -17.30 -4.29
CA ASP A 170 -4.25 -17.18 -5.12
C ASP A 170 -5.44 -16.54 -4.38
N TYR A 171 -5.22 -16.07 -3.15
CA TYR A 171 -6.26 -15.43 -2.34
C TYR A 171 -6.25 -13.92 -2.61
N SER A 172 -7.11 -13.45 -3.51
CA SER A 172 -7.39 -12.02 -3.69
C SER A 172 -8.85 -11.70 -3.37
N CYS A 173 -9.08 -11.15 -2.18
CA CYS A 173 -10.36 -10.49 -1.87
C CYS A 173 -10.32 -9.11 -2.52
N THR A 174 -11.31 -8.77 -3.34
CA THR A 174 -11.51 -7.40 -3.85
C THR A 174 -12.88 -6.93 -3.45
N ALA A 175 -13.02 -5.63 -3.20
CA ALA A 175 -14.32 -5.02 -2.92
C ALA A 175 -15.37 -5.35 -4.00
N ALA A 176 -14.95 -5.47 -5.27
CA ALA A 176 -15.83 -5.81 -6.37
C ALA A 176 -16.24 -7.29 -6.47
N LYS A 177 -15.37 -8.22 -6.02
CA LYS A 177 -15.70 -9.66 -5.95
C LYS A 177 -16.39 -10.06 -4.65
N CYS A 178 -16.44 -9.18 -3.65
CA CYS A 178 -17.29 -9.40 -2.49
C CYS A 178 -18.75 -9.34 -2.94
N SER A 179 -19.38 -10.51 -3.00
CA SER A 179 -20.81 -10.66 -3.26
C SER A 179 -21.61 -9.65 -2.43
N MET A 180 -22.61 -9.01 -3.04
CA MET A 180 -23.60 -8.14 -2.39
C MET A 180 -24.36 -8.78 -1.20
N LEU A 181 -24.03 -10.03 -0.83
CA LEU A 181 -24.56 -10.74 0.34
C LEU A 181 -23.66 -10.65 1.59
N GLY A 182 -22.53 -9.94 1.52
CA GLY A 182 -21.68 -9.66 2.68
C GLY A 182 -20.80 -10.85 3.09
N ASN A 183 -19.66 -10.50 3.69
CA ASN A 183 -18.61 -11.36 4.25
C ASN A 183 -17.45 -11.72 3.31
N CYS A 184 -16.53 -10.77 3.17
CA CYS A 184 -15.11 -11.08 2.92
C CYS A 184 -14.34 -10.76 4.21
N PHE A 185 -13.85 -11.79 4.91
CA PHE A 185 -12.97 -11.62 6.06
C PHE A 185 -11.52 -11.80 5.59
N ALA A 186 -10.76 -10.72 5.51
CA ALA A 186 -9.31 -10.78 5.38
C ALA A 186 -8.70 -10.82 6.79
N SER A 187 -7.81 -11.77 7.05
CA SER A 187 -7.04 -11.78 8.29
C SER A 187 -6.08 -10.58 8.34
N ALA A 188 -5.62 -10.18 9.52
CA ALA A 188 -4.68 -9.05 9.67
C ALA A 188 -3.34 -9.30 8.94
N ASP A 189 -3.02 -10.57 8.64
CA ASP A 189 -1.88 -11.02 7.86
C ASP A 189 -2.18 -11.24 6.37
N TYR A 190 -3.43 -11.04 5.94
CA TYR A 190 -3.92 -11.17 4.56
C TYR A 190 -3.71 -12.57 3.95
N SER A 191 -3.82 -13.62 4.77
CA SER A 191 -3.79 -15.04 4.36
C SER A 191 -5.18 -15.63 4.18
#